data_AF-A0A258LX94-F1
#
_entry.id   AF-A0A258LX94-F1
#
_cell.length_a   1.000
_cell.length_b   1.000
_cell.length_c   1.000
_cell.angle_alpha   90.00
_cell.angle_beta   90.00
_cell.angle_gamma   90.00
#
_symmetry.space_group_name_H-M   'P 1'
#
loop_
_entity.id
_entity.type
_entity.pdbx_description
1 polymer ?
#
loop_
_entity_poly.entity_id
_entity_poly.type
_entity_poly.pdbx_seq_one_letter_code
_entity_poly.pdbx_strand_id
1 'polypeptide(L)'
;MAASSFDAALARVLRHEGGYSNHPADPGGPTNKGIIQRVYDAYRKARGLTARSVRNLEDAELREIYRRQYWDAVRADELPAGLDYAVFDAAVNSGPAQAAKWLQRALGVAADGQVGAVTLQAAAGADVPGVIESVCDLRLAMLKGLRTWPVFGRGWAARVADVRRDGAALARGAPPHVMVAAAAGGKADAGDIALRELAKTPEAAAGGLAALGALANAAATPGPLQWAVALAVVAALAFAAWTFIGRQRAA
;
A
#
# COMPACT_ATOMS: atom_id res chain seq x y z
N MET A 1 17.79 21.25 -15.64
CA MET A 1 16.66 20.73 -14.85
C MET A 1 16.42 19.31 -15.31
N ALA A 2 16.77 18.30 -14.51
CA ALA A 2 16.41 16.92 -14.84
C ALA A 2 14.87 16.82 -14.94
N ALA A 3 14.36 16.01 -15.85
CA ALA A 3 12.92 15.76 -15.91
C ALA A 3 12.49 15.12 -14.58
N SER A 4 11.45 15.67 -13.95
CA SER A 4 10.93 15.18 -12.67
C SER A 4 10.59 13.69 -12.77
N SER A 5 11.07 12.88 -11.82
CA SER A 5 10.78 11.45 -11.70
C SER A 5 9.48 11.17 -10.93
N PHE A 6 8.73 12.22 -10.56
CA PHE A 6 7.54 12.16 -9.71
C PHE A 6 6.53 11.10 -10.15
N ASP A 7 6.20 11.03 -11.44
CA ASP A 7 5.18 10.13 -11.95
C ASP A 7 5.55 8.66 -11.73
N ALA A 8 6.82 8.34 -12.01
CA ALA A 8 7.37 7.02 -11.82
C ALA A 8 7.45 6.68 -10.32
N ALA A 9 7.82 7.63 -9.47
CA ALA A 9 7.86 7.47 -8.02
C ALA A 9 6.44 7.29 -7.42
N LEU A 10 5.48 8.10 -7.85
CA LEU A 10 4.09 8.02 -7.42
C LEU A 10 3.47 6.67 -7.79
N ALA A 11 3.68 6.20 -9.02
CA ALA A 11 3.20 4.88 -9.43
C ALA A 11 3.73 3.75 -8.51
N ARG A 12 4.98 3.86 -8.04
CA ARG A 12 5.58 2.90 -7.09
C ARG A 12 4.95 3.00 -5.70
N VAL A 13 4.84 4.22 -5.17
CA VAL A 13 4.22 4.48 -3.86
C VAL A 13 2.80 3.93 -3.82
N LEU A 14 2.01 4.19 -4.86
CA LEU A 14 0.61 3.77 -4.93
C LEU A 14 0.41 2.25 -4.96
N ARG A 15 1.43 1.44 -5.28
CA ARG A 15 1.34 -0.03 -5.15
C ARG A 15 1.17 -0.47 -3.70
N HIS A 16 1.66 0.34 -2.77
CA HIS A 16 1.56 0.08 -1.33
C HIS A 16 0.31 0.70 -0.72
N GLU A 17 -0.35 1.61 -1.44
CA GLU A 17 -1.54 2.30 -0.98
C GLU A 17 -2.81 1.49 -1.32
N GLY A 18 -3.71 1.41 -0.36
CA GLY A 18 -4.99 0.73 -0.54
C GLY A 18 -6.00 1.55 -1.35
N GLY A 19 -7.11 0.91 -1.74
CA GLY A 19 -8.27 1.60 -2.29
C GLY A 19 -9.08 2.33 -1.21
N TYR A 20 -10.33 2.65 -1.54
CA TYR A 20 -11.25 3.27 -0.60
C TYR A 20 -11.49 2.37 0.62
N SER A 21 -11.46 2.97 1.81
CA SER A 21 -11.87 2.35 3.07
C SER A 21 -12.62 3.36 3.92
N ASN A 22 -13.60 2.90 4.68
CA ASN A 22 -14.34 3.71 5.64
C ASN A 22 -14.83 2.77 6.74
N HIS A 23 -14.02 2.62 7.79
CA HIS A 23 -14.34 1.75 8.91
C HIS A 23 -14.85 2.59 10.10
N PRO A 24 -15.95 2.23 10.78
CA PRO A 24 -16.50 3.03 11.88
C PRO A 24 -15.54 3.27 13.04
N ALA A 25 -14.59 2.34 13.26
CA ALA A 25 -13.54 2.46 14.27
C ALA A 25 -12.25 3.16 13.77
N ASP A 26 -12.21 3.63 12.52
CA ASP A 26 -11.06 4.35 11.98
C ASP A 26 -11.14 5.85 12.37
N PRO A 27 -10.25 6.36 13.24
CA PRO A 27 -10.25 7.77 13.60
C PRO A 27 -9.91 8.69 12.42
N GLY A 28 -9.32 8.16 11.34
CA GLY A 28 -9.04 8.88 10.10
C GLY A 28 -10.27 9.10 9.22
N GLY A 29 -11.33 8.32 9.43
CA GLY A 29 -12.56 8.36 8.64
C GLY A 29 -12.37 7.84 7.21
N PRO A 30 -13.26 8.23 6.27
CA PRO A 30 -13.16 7.79 4.87
C PRO A 30 -11.79 8.13 4.28
N THR A 31 -11.14 7.13 3.70
CA THR A 31 -9.78 7.22 3.14
C THR A 31 -9.74 6.56 1.77
N ASN A 32 -9.07 7.16 0.79
CA ASN A 32 -8.84 6.55 -0.53
C ASN A 32 -7.41 6.83 -1.00
N LYS A 33 -6.66 5.78 -1.38
CA LYS A 33 -5.27 5.90 -1.81
C LYS A 33 -4.40 6.73 -0.84
N GLY A 34 -4.58 6.48 0.46
CA GLY A 34 -3.86 7.19 1.54
C GLY A 34 -4.36 8.60 1.87
N ILE A 35 -5.30 9.16 1.09
CA ILE A 35 -5.87 10.49 1.34
C ILE A 35 -7.16 10.35 2.13
N ILE A 36 -7.21 10.97 3.30
CA ILE A 36 -8.39 11.02 4.17
C ILE A 36 -9.32 12.17 3.78
N GLN A 37 -10.62 12.05 4.07
CA GLN A 37 -11.65 13.03 3.70
C GLN A 37 -11.28 14.46 4.11
N ARG A 38 -10.80 14.67 5.35
CA ARG A 38 -10.42 16.01 5.84
C ARG A 38 -9.28 16.66 5.03
N VAL A 39 -8.34 15.87 4.53
CA VAL A 39 -7.23 16.38 3.69
C VAL A 39 -7.76 16.76 2.33
N TYR A 40 -8.66 15.94 1.76
CA TYR A 40 -9.28 16.21 0.48
C TYR A 40 -10.18 17.46 0.53
N ASP A 41 -10.97 17.62 1.60
CA ASP A 41 -11.80 18.82 1.80
C ASP A 41 -10.95 20.09 1.93
N ALA A 42 -9.84 20.03 2.69
CA ALA A 42 -8.92 21.15 2.82
C ALA A 42 -8.29 21.53 1.46
N TYR A 43 -7.87 20.53 0.67
CA TYR A 43 -7.34 20.74 -0.68
C TYR A 43 -8.36 21.41 -1.60
N ARG A 44 -9.61 20.91 -1.64
CA ARG A 44 -10.66 21.46 -2.50
C ARG A 44 -11.06 22.86 -2.07
N LYS A 45 -11.20 23.10 -0.76
CA LYS A 45 -11.49 24.43 -0.19
C LYS A 45 -10.41 25.45 -0.56
N ALA A 46 -9.13 25.08 -0.49
CA ALA A 46 -8.02 25.96 -0.88
C ALA A 46 -8.03 26.35 -2.37
N ARG A 47 -8.83 25.66 -3.21
CA ARG A 47 -9.02 25.94 -4.64
C ARG A 47 -10.38 26.55 -4.96
N GLY A 48 -11.20 26.86 -3.95
CA GLY A 48 -12.57 27.32 -4.15
C GLY A 48 -13.49 26.26 -4.78
N LEU A 49 -13.11 24.99 -4.70
CA LEU A 49 -13.90 23.87 -5.22
C LEU A 49 -14.91 23.40 -4.17
N THR A 50 -16.08 22.93 -4.63
CA THR A 50 -17.13 22.35 -3.77
C THR A 50 -16.64 21.08 -3.08
N ALA A 51 -17.07 20.80 -1.84
CA ALA A 51 -16.70 19.55 -1.16
C ALA A 51 -17.13 18.31 -1.96
N ARG A 52 -16.34 17.24 -1.87
CA ARG A 52 -16.63 15.97 -2.55
C ARG A 52 -16.14 14.81 -1.69
N SER A 53 -16.85 13.69 -1.70
CA SER A 53 -16.37 12.47 -1.06
C SER A 53 -15.03 12.03 -1.64
N VAL A 54 -14.08 11.66 -0.78
CA VAL A 54 -12.77 11.11 -1.14
C VAL A 54 -12.89 9.75 -1.85
N ARG A 55 -14.06 9.09 -1.79
CA ARG A 55 -14.37 7.94 -2.66
C ARG A 55 -14.28 8.30 -4.14
N ASN A 56 -14.64 9.54 -4.50
CA ASN A 56 -14.65 10.07 -5.86
C ASN A 56 -13.43 10.98 -6.11
N LEU A 57 -12.30 10.66 -5.47
CA LEU A 57 -11.04 11.35 -5.66
C LEU A 57 -10.57 11.19 -7.11
N GLU A 58 -10.37 12.31 -7.80
CA GLU A 58 -9.85 12.31 -9.17
C GLU A 58 -8.33 12.08 -9.16
N ASP A 59 -7.83 11.35 -10.16
CA ASP A 59 -6.40 11.06 -10.26
C ASP A 59 -5.56 12.35 -10.43
N ALA A 60 -6.09 13.38 -11.08
CA ALA A 60 -5.43 14.68 -11.19
C ALA A 60 -5.25 15.37 -9.82
N GLU A 61 -6.30 15.36 -9.00
CA GLU A 61 -6.27 15.94 -7.66
C GLU A 61 -5.39 15.12 -6.71
N LEU A 62 -5.45 13.79 -6.80
CA LEU A 62 -4.54 12.90 -6.10
C LEU A 62 -3.10 13.26 -6.40
N ARG A 63 -2.75 13.38 -7.69
CA ARG A 63 -1.39 13.71 -8.12
C ARG A 63 -0.94 15.05 -7.56
N GLU A 64 -1.80 16.07 -7.60
CA GLU A 64 -1.45 17.38 -7.06
C GLU A 64 -1.27 17.36 -5.54
N ILE A 65 -2.12 16.62 -4.81
CA ILE A 65 -1.98 16.43 -3.36
C ILE A 65 -0.64 15.75 -3.06
N TYR A 66 -0.32 14.65 -3.76
CA TYR A 66 0.91 13.91 -3.53
C TYR A 66 2.16 14.74 -3.86
N ARG A 67 2.10 15.49 -4.96
CA ARG A 67 3.17 16.40 -5.39
C ARG A 67 3.44 17.44 -4.31
N ARG A 68 2.43 18.22 -3.93
CA ARG A 68 2.62 19.33 -3.00
C ARG A 68 2.92 18.89 -1.57
N GLN A 69 2.19 17.91 -1.05
CA GLN A 69 2.26 17.57 0.38
C GLN A 69 3.43 16.66 0.75
N TYR A 70 3.98 15.91 -0.22
CA TYR A 70 5.02 14.93 0.07
C TYR A 70 6.25 15.09 -0.83
N TRP A 71 6.09 15.20 -2.16
CA TRP A 71 7.22 15.30 -3.08
C TRP A 71 7.97 16.63 -2.94
N ASP A 72 7.27 17.75 -3.09
CA ASP A 72 7.83 19.09 -3.01
C ASP A 72 8.26 19.40 -1.57
N ALA A 73 7.53 18.88 -0.58
CA ALA A 73 7.83 19.07 0.85
C ALA A 73 9.20 18.49 1.27
N VAL A 74 9.73 17.51 0.53
CA VAL A 74 11.08 16.98 0.72
C VAL A 74 12.03 17.35 -0.42
N ARG A 75 11.61 18.27 -1.30
CA ARG A 75 12.36 18.75 -2.48
C ARG A 75 12.92 17.59 -3.32
N ALA A 76 12.09 16.57 -3.56
CA ALA A 76 12.52 15.34 -4.21
C ALA A 76 13.06 15.56 -5.64
N ASP A 77 12.60 16.59 -6.36
CA ASP A 77 13.16 16.96 -7.68
C ASP A 77 14.65 17.35 -7.64
N GLU A 78 15.16 17.72 -6.47
CA GLU A 78 16.55 18.16 -6.27
C GLU A 78 17.42 17.07 -5.64
N LEU A 79 16.85 15.90 -5.35
CA LEU A 79 17.58 14.74 -4.84
C LEU A 79 18.07 13.85 -6.00
N PRO A 80 19.21 13.15 -5.83
CA PRO A 80 19.65 12.14 -6.79
C PRO A 80 18.60 11.07 -7.06
N ALA A 81 18.60 10.53 -8.28
CA ALA A 81 17.70 9.45 -8.68
C ALA A 81 17.78 8.24 -7.73
N GLY A 82 16.62 7.67 -7.40
CA GLY A 82 16.49 6.60 -6.42
C GLY A 82 16.36 7.10 -4.98
N LEU A 83 17.12 8.12 -4.60
CA LEU A 83 17.00 8.75 -3.28
C LEU A 83 15.76 9.65 -3.21
N ASP A 84 15.46 10.36 -4.30
CA ASP A 84 14.19 11.06 -4.52
C ASP A 84 12.96 10.20 -4.18
N TYR A 85 12.90 8.98 -4.74
CA TYR A 85 11.86 8.00 -4.51
C TYR A 85 11.86 7.48 -3.07
N ALA A 86 13.03 7.11 -2.52
CA ALA A 86 13.12 6.55 -1.18
C ALA A 86 12.65 7.54 -0.11
N VAL A 87 13.03 8.81 -0.23
CA VAL A 87 12.62 9.88 0.70
C VAL A 87 11.15 10.25 0.49
N PHE A 88 10.68 10.28 -0.76
CA PHE A 88 9.25 10.51 -1.05
C PHE A 88 8.35 9.41 -0.46
N ASP A 89 8.67 8.12 -0.64
CA ASP A 89 7.89 7.03 -0.05
C ASP A 89 7.88 7.12 1.49
N ALA A 90 9.03 7.43 2.09
CA ALA A 90 9.15 7.66 3.51
C ALA A 90 8.27 8.85 3.97
N ALA A 91 8.21 9.92 3.18
CA ALA A 91 7.39 11.10 3.47
C ALA A 91 5.89 10.76 3.43
N VAL A 92 5.46 9.95 2.47
CA VAL A 92 4.07 9.48 2.38
C VAL A 92 3.72 8.58 3.58
N ASN A 93 4.63 7.68 3.96
CA ASN A 93 4.35 6.71 5.03
C ASN A 93 4.49 7.26 6.45
N SER A 94 5.37 8.22 6.68
CA SER A 94 5.73 8.69 8.03
C SER A 94 5.80 10.21 8.18
N GLY A 95 5.43 10.95 7.13
CA GLY A 95 5.40 12.41 7.13
C GLY A 95 6.71 13.04 6.59
N PRO A 96 6.64 14.18 5.86
CA PRO A 96 7.80 14.83 5.26
C PRO A 96 8.92 15.17 6.25
N ALA A 97 8.58 15.74 7.41
CA ALA A 97 9.57 16.16 8.40
C ALA A 97 10.36 14.98 8.98
N GLN A 98 9.71 13.82 9.18
CA GLN A 98 10.39 12.63 9.66
C GLN A 98 11.27 12.00 8.56
N ALA A 99 10.78 11.97 7.32
CA ALA A 99 11.57 11.51 6.17
C ALA A 99 12.83 12.37 5.98
N ALA A 100 12.70 13.70 6.05
CA ALA A 100 13.83 14.62 6.02
C ALA A 100 14.83 14.36 7.15
N LYS A 101 14.37 14.08 8.38
CA LYS A 101 15.26 13.72 9.50
C LYS A 101 16.03 12.42 9.26
N TRP A 102 15.43 11.42 8.63
CA TRP A 102 16.15 10.20 8.25
C TRP A 102 17.20 10.47 7.19
N LEU A 103 16.86 11.23 6.15
CA LEU A 103 17.80 11.67 5.13
C LEU A 103 18.99 12.42 5.75
N GLN A 104 18.72 13.41 6.59
CA GLN A 104 19.75 14.23 7.23
C GLN A 104 20.69 13.42 8.11
N ARG A 105 20.15 12.48 8.90
CA ARG A 105 20.97 11.55 9.70
C ARG A 105 21.82 10.63 8.82
N ALA A 106 21.26 10.10 7.72
CA ALA A 106 21.99 9.27 6.77
C ALA A 106 23.13 10.05 6.07
N LEU A 107 22.94 11.35 5.86
CA LEU A 107 23.95 12.24 5.28
C LEU A 107 24.95 12.81 6.30
N GLY A 108 24.77 12.53 7.60
CA GLY A 108 25.62 13.07 8.66
C GLY A 108 25.49 14.58 8.87
N VAL A 109 24.36 15.18 8.49
CA VAL A 109 24.07 16.62 8.72
C VAL A 109 23.05 16.81 9.85
N ALA A 110 22.87 18.05 10.31
CA ALA A 110 21.90 18.38 11.35
C ALA A 110 20.47 17.96 10.94
N ALA A 111 19.78 17.22 11.83
CA ALA A 111 18.48 16.62 11.56
C ALA A 111 17.31 17.53 12.00
N ASP A 112 17.18 18.69 11.36
CA ASP A 112 16.12 19.68 11.66
C ASP A 112 14.75 19.32 11.03
N GLY A 113 14.71 18.36 10.09
CA GLY A 113 13.51 17.93 9.39
C GLY A 113 13.08 18.79 8.22
N GLN A 114 13.96 19.68 7.72
CA GLN A 114 13.74 20.51 6.55
C GLN A 114 14.85 20.23 5.51
N VAL A 115 14.47 19.82 4.30
CA VAL A 115 15.44 19.60 3.22
C VAL A 115 15.93 20.96 2.69
N GLY A 116 16.98 21.48 3.31
CA GLY A 116 17.60 22.77 2.96
C GLY A 116 18.81 22.63 2.04
N ALA A 117 19.46 23.75 1.73
CA ALA A 117 20.66 23.78 0.89
C ALA A 117 21.77 22.86 1.41
N VAL A 118 21.98 22.82 2.73
CA VAL A 118 22.98 21.92 3.37
C VAL A 118 22.67 20.45 3.11
N THR A 119 21.39 20.05 3.23
CA THR A 119 20.97 18.66 2.97
C THR A 119 21.17 18.30 1.50
N LEU A 120 20.79 19.19 0.58
CA LEU A 120 20.95 18.95 -0.87
C LEU A 120 22.41 18.88 -1.29
N GLN A 121 23.26 19.76 -0.75
CA GLN A 121 24.69 19.74 -1.03
C GLN A 121 25.33 18.43 -0.55
N ALA A 122 24.97 17.96 0.66
CA ALA A 122 25.43 16.67 1.15
C ALA A 122 24.94 15.50 0.29
N ALA A 123 23.67 15.53 -0.16
CA ALA A 123 23.11 14.50 -1.02
C ALA A 123 23.79 14.41 -2.40
N ALA A 124 24.18 15.56 -2.99
CA ALA A 124 24.79 15.61 -4.31
C ALA A 124 26.18 14.94 -4.39
N GLY A 125 26.93 14.92 -3.28
CA GLY A 125 28.27 14.33 -3.21
C GLY A 125 28.33 12.95 -2.53
N ALA A 126 27.20 12.37 -2.17
CA ALA A 126 27.15 11.15 -1.36
C ALA A 126 27.17 9.86 -2.21
N ASP A 127 27.55 8.75 -1.57
CA ASP A 127 27.24 7.40 -2.07
C ASP A 127 25.72 7.15 -1.98
N VAL A 128 25.00 7.49 -3.06
CA VAL A 128 23.53 7.48 -3.09
C VAL A 128 22.94 6.12 -2.70
N PRO A 129 23.40 4.96 -3.23
CA PRO A 129 22.98 3.66 -2.72
C PRO A 129 23.17 3.48 -1.21
N GLY A 130 24.34 3.83 -0.65
CA GLY A 130 24.61 3.73 0.78
C GLY A 130 23.71 4.64 1.64
N VAL A 131 23.38 5.84 1.14
CA VAL A 131 22.42 6.74 1.79
C VAL A 131 21.02 6.14 1.78
N ILE A 132 20.59 5.53 0.66
CA ILE A 132 19.28 4.86 0.57
C ILE A 132 19.19 3.71 1.58
N GLU A 133 20.25 2.90 1.70
CA GLU A 133 20.32 1.83 2.70
C GLU A 133 20.15 2.39 4.12
N SER A 134 20.89 3.44 4.45
CA SER A 134 20.85 4.10 5.76
C SER A 134 19.49 4.72 6.07
N VAL A 135 18.85 5.39 5.10
CA VAL A 135 17.48 5.91 5.25
C VAL A 135 16.50 4.78 5.55
N CYS A 136 16.59 3.67 4.82
CA CYS A 136 15.72 2.51 5.01
C CYS A 136 15.94 1.84 6.38
N ASP A 137 17.19 1.75 6.85
CA ASP A 137 17.50 1.20 8.17
C ASP A 137 16.97 2.08 9.31
N LEU A 138 17.22 3.40 9.23
CA LEU A 138 16.70 4.36 10.22
C LEU A 138 15.17 4.35 10.27
N ARG A 139 14.51 4.25 9.10
CA ARG A 139 13.07 4.10 9.00
C ARG A 139 12.59 2.80 9.64
N LEU A 140 13.18 1.67 9.27
CA LEU A 140 12.78 0.37 9.78
C LEU A 140 12.99 0.26 11.30
N ALA A 141 14.07 0.84 11.82
CA ALA A 141 14.35 0.90 13.25
C ALA A 141 13.26 1.67 14.01
N MET A 142 12.84 2.84 13.50
CA MET A 142 11.73 3.59 14.11
C MET A 142 10.43 2.79 14.06
N LEU A 143 10.10 2.20 12.91
CA LEU A 143 8.86 1.43 12.72
C LEU A 143 8.79 0.24 13.68
N LYS A 144 9.91 -0.46 13.91
CA LYS A 144 10.04 -1.55 14.89
C LYS A 144 9.77 -1.10 16.33
N GLY A 145 9.99 0.17 16.64
CA GLY A 145 9.70 0.74 17.95
C GLY A 145 8.22 1.11 18.18
N LEU A 146 7.36 1.03 17.15
CA LEU A 146 5.95 1.37 17.29
C LEU A 146 5.18 0.28 18.03
N ARG A 147 4.28 0.67 18.93
CA ARG A 147 3.37 -0.26 19.66
C ARG A 147 2.54 -1.14 18.72
N THR A 148 2.29 -0.68 17.51
CA THR A 148 1.50 -1.34 16.46
C THR A 148 2.31 -2.27 15.56
N TRP A 149 3.63 -2.38 15.78
CA TRP A 149 4.52 -3.27 15.02
C TRP A 149 4.08 -4.75 14.99
N PRO A 150 3.61 -5.37 16.09
CA PRO A 150 3.17 -6.78 16.03
C PRO A 150 2.04 -7.04 15.03
N VAL A 151 1.22 -6.03 14.72
CA VAL A 151 0.08 -6.13 13.81
C VAL A 151 0.48 -5.81 12.37
N PHE A 152 1.18 -4.69 12.15
CA PHE A 152 1.45 -4.17 10.79
C PHE A 152 2.90 -4.31 10.33
N GLY A 153 3.82 -4.67 11.23
CA GLY A 153 5.26 -4.64 11.01
C GLY A 153 5.72 -5.47 9.82
N ARG A 154 5.06 -6.60 9.52
CA ARG A 154 5.36 -7.39 8.32
C ARG A 154 5.14 -6.60 7.03
N GLY A 155 4.02 -5.90 6.92
CA GLY A 155 3.70 -5.08 5.74
C GLY A 155 4.62 -3.88 5.61
N TRP A 156 4.95 -3.24 6.73
CA TRP A 156 5.90 -2.13 6.75
C TRP A 156 7.32 -2.56 6.39
N ALA A 157 7.80 -3.70 6.92
CA ALA A 157 9.11 -4.25 6.57
C ALA A 157 9.20 -4.59 5.07
N ALA A 158 8.15 -5.19 4.50
CA ALA A 158 8.08 -5.49 3.08
C ALA A 158 8.14 -4.21 2.23
N ARG A 159 7.36 -3.18 2.56
CA ARG A 159 7.41 -1.86 1.88
C ARG A 159 8.81 -1.26 1.93
N VAL A 160 9.46 -1.25 3.09
CA VAL A 160 10.83 -0.71 3.22
C VAL A 160 11.83 -1.52 2.39
N ALA A 161 11.70 -2.85 2.35
CA ALA A 161 12.56 -3.69 1.52
C ALA A 161 12.37 -3.44 0.01
N ASP A 162 11.12 -3.24 -0.44
CA ASP A 162 10.82 -2.87 -1.82
C ASP A 162 11.41 -1.51 -2.19
N VAL A 163 11.25 -0.51 -1.31
CA VAL A 163 11.81 0.84 -1.50
C VAL A 163 13.33 0.80 -1.58
N ARG A 164 13.97 0.08 -0.67
CA ARG A 164 15.42 -0.14 -0.66
C ARG A 164 15.90 -0.70 -2.00
N ARG A 165 15.31 -1.81 -2.44
CA ARG A 165 15.68 -2.48 -3.70
C ARG A 165 15.48 -1.55 -4.91
N ASP A 166 14.28 -0.99 -5.05
CA ASP A 166 13.91 -0.18 -6.21
C ASP A 166 14.70 1.14 -6.25
N GLY A 167 14.88 1.80 -5.10
CA GLY A 167 15.67 3.02 -4.97
C GLY A 167 17.15 2.79 -5.30
N ALA A 168 17.76 1.74 -4.75
CA ALA A 168 19.15 1.42 -5.05
C ALA A 168 19.36 1.03 -6.53
N ALA A 169 18.38 0.39 -7.17
CA ALA A 169 18.43 0.09 -8.61
C ALA A 169 18.39 1.38 -9.46
N LEU A 170 17.48 2.31 -9.12
CA LEU A 170 17.38 3.61 -9.78
C LEU A 170 18.67 4.44 -9.62
N ALA A 171 19.27 4.44 -8.42
CA ALA A 171 20.52 5.15 -8.14
C ALA A 171 21.70 4.63 -8.97
N ARG A 172 21.68 3.34 -9.36
CA ARG A 172 22.69 2.75 -10.25
C ARG A 172 22.39 2.92 -11.74
N GLY A 173 21.31 3.62 -12.10
CA GLY A 173 20.87 3.77 -13.49
C GLY A 173 20.31 2.49 -14.12
N ALA A 174 19.99 1.46 -13.31
CA ALA A 174 19.40 0.24 -13.83
C ALA A 174 17.93 0.49 -14.22
N PRO A 175 17.46 -0.03 -15.37
CA PRO A 175 16.05 0.04 -15.71
C PRO A 175 15.26 -0.68 -14.62
N PRO A 176 14.10 -0.15 -14.21
CA PRO A 176 13.31 -0.79 -13.18
C PRO A 176 12.91 -2.19 -13.64
N HIS A 177 13.05 -3.17 -12.75
CA HIS A 177 12.43 -4.47 -12.97
C HIS A 177 10.91 -4.25 -13.06
N VAL A 178 10.37 -4.38 -14.26
CA VAL A 178 8.93 -4.53 -14.48
C VAL A 178 8.59 -5.93 -13.98
N MET A 179 8.23 -6.05 -12.71
CA MET A 179 7.46 -7.21 -12.28
C MET A 179 6.07 -7.06 -12.92
N VAL A 180 5.74 -7.99 -13.82
CA VAL A 180 4.37 -8.20 -14.29
C VAL A 180 3.47 -8.21 -13.06
N ALA A 181 2.41 -7.39 -13.09
CA ALA A 181 1.47 -7.25 -12.00
C ALA A 181 1.01 -8.62 -11.51
N ALA A 182 1.59 -9.10 -10.41
CA ALA A 182 0.87 -9.98 -9.52
C ALA A 182 -0.33 -9.16 -9.06
N ALA A 183 -1.52 -9.63 -9.40
CA ALA A 183 -2.79 -9.02 -9.06
C ALA A 183 -2.74 -8.43 -7.66
N ALA A 184 -3.26 -7.21 -7.51
CA ALA A 184 -3.37 -6.50 -6.25
C ALA A 184 -4.06 -7.39 -5.20
N GLY A 185 -3.25 -8.15 -4.46
CA GLY A 185 -3.67 -9.04 -3.40
C GLY A 185 -3.84 -8.20 -2.15
N GLY A 186 -5.10 -7.91 -1.84
CA GLY A 186 -5.48 -7.29 -0.59
C GLY A 186 -4.90 -8.04 0.61
N LYS A 187 -4.75 -7.30 1.70
CA LYS A 187 -4.49 -7.82 3.04
C LYS A 187 -5.26 -9.13 3.25
N ALA A 188 -4.54 -10.18 3.67
CA ALA A 188 -5.02 -11.52 4.03
C ALA A 188 -6.55 -11.64 4.05
N ASP A 189 -7.09 -12.25 3.00
CA ASP A 189 -8.51 -12.58 2.92
C ASP A 189 -8.84 -13.54 4.07
N ALA A 190 -10.00 -13.36 4.70
CA ALA A 190 -10.54 -14.32 5.66
C ALA A 190 -10.63 -15.74 5.07
N GLY A 191 -10.69 -15.84 3.73
CA GLY A 191 -10.58 -17.08 2.98
C GLY A 191 -9.27 -17.85 3.18
N ASP A 192 -8.12 -17.18 3.34
CA ASP A 192 -6.81 -17.83 3.52
C ASP A 192 -6.67 -18.48 4.91
N ILE A 193 -7.33 -17.91 5.92
CA ILE A 193 -7.41 -18.50 7.25
C ILE A 193 -8.41 -19.67 7.24
N ALA A 194 -9.55 -19.50 6.59
CA ALA A 194 -10.56 -20.56 6.47
C ALA A 194 -10.05 -21.80 5.71
N LEU A 195 -9.31 -21.63 4.61
CA LEU A 195 -8.71 -22.74 3.86
C LEU A 195 -7.64 -23.49 4.67
N ARG A 196 -6.83 -22.77 5.44
CA ARG A 196 -5.79 -23.38 6.29
C ARG A 196 -6.38 -24.14 7.46
N GLU A 197 -7.50 -23.68 8.03
CA GLU A 197 -8.21 -24.42 9.07
C GLU A 197 -8.96 -25.64 8.51
N LEU A 198 -9.55 -25.51 7.30
CA LEU A 198 -10.22 -26.63 6.63
C LEU A 198 -9.24 -27.71 6.16
N ALA A 199 -8.00 -27.35 5.82
CA ALA A 199 -6.95 -28.31 5.47
C ALA A 199 -6.42 -29.13 6.67
N LYS A 200 -6.73 -28.72 7.91
CA LYS A 200 -6.32 -29.43 9.14
C LYS A 200 -7.31 -30.52 9.56
N THR A 201 -8.47 -30.62 8.92
CA THR A 201 -9.44 -31.68 9.24
C THR A 201 -9.24 -32.88 8.30
N PRO A 202 -8.90 -34.07 8.83
CA PRO A 202 -8.59 -35.24 7.99
C PRO A 202 -9.79 -35.74 7.17
N GLU A 203 -11.01 -35.39 7.56
CA GLU A 203 -12.26 -35.78 6.87
C GLU A 203 -12.60 -34.89 5.65
N ALA A 204 -12.04 -33.67 5.54
CA ALA A 204 -12.33 -32.76 4.43
C ALA A 204 -11.38 -32.96 3.22
N ALA A 205 -10.25 -33.64 3.42
CA ALA A 205 -9.16 -33.71 2.45
C ALA A 205 -9.48 -34.51 1.18
N ALA A 206 -10.40 -35.49 1.25
CA ALA A 206 -10.69 -36.36 0.10
C ALA A 206 -11.84 -35.85 -0.80
N GLY A 207 -12.84 -35.16 -0.22
CA GLY A 207 -14.05 -34.74 -0.96
C GLY A 207 -14.16 -33.23 -1.19
N GLY A 208 -13.69 -32.41 -0.25
CA GLY A 208 -13.91 -30.95 -0.27
C GLY A 208 -13.08 -30.23 -1.33
N LEU A 209 -11.82 -30.65 -1.51
CA LEU A 209 -10.90 -30.05 -2.48
C LEU A 209 -11.31 -30.27 -3.93
N ALA A 210 -11.90 -31.43 -4.26
CA ALA A 210 -12.38 -31.72 -5.61
C ALA A 210 -13.63 -30.88 -5.96
N ALA A 211 -14.56 -30.72 -5.02
CA ALA A 211 -15.75 -29.89 -5.20
C ALA A 211 -15.41 -28.39 -5.31
N LEU A 212 -14.45 -27.90 -4.52
CA LEU A 212 -13.93 -26.53 -4.60
C LEU A 212 -13.22 -26.26 -5.93
N GLY A 213 -12.41 -27.21 -6.42
CA GLY A 213 -11.72 -27.10 -7.70
C GLY A 213 -12.69 -27.04 -8.89
N ALA A 214 -13.74 -27.86 -8.88
CA ALA A 214 -14.77 -27.85 -9.92
C ALA A 214 -15.58 -26.54 -9.95
N LEU A 215 -15.88 -25.97 -8.78
CA LEU A 215 -16.57 -24.68 -8.65
C LEU A 215 -15.72 -23.49 -9.08
N ALA A 216 -14.43 -23.50 -8.75
CA ALA A 216 -13.49 -22.45 -9.16
C ALA A 216 -13.33 -22.40 -10.69
N ASN A 217 -13.28 -23.57 -11.35
CA ASN A 217 -13.13 -23.63 -12.80
C ASN A 217 -14.42 -23.24 -13.55
N ALA A 218 -15.59 -23.54 -12.99
CA ALA A 218 -16.88 -23.13 -13.55
C ALA A 218 -17.19 -21.63 -13.33
N ALA A 219 -16.65 -21.02 -12.28
CA ALA A 219 -16.76 -19.58 -12.04
C ALA A 219 -15.86 -18.72 -12.96
N ALA A 220 -14.89 -19.36 -13.64
CA ALA A 220 -13.95 -18.69 -14.54
C ALA A 220 -14.42 -18.61 -16.00
N THR A 221 -15.54 -19.25 -16.38
CA THR A 221 -16.09 -19.16 -17.74
C THR A 221 -17.00 -17.94 -17.90
N PRO A 222 -16.70 -16.97 -18.78
CA PRO A 222 -17.57 -15.82 -19.02
C PRO A 222 -18.86 -16.24 -19.74
N GLY A 223 -20.02 -15.80 -19.25
CA GLY A 223 -21.30 -15.97 -19.95
C GLY A 223 -22.46 -16.42 -19.05
N PRO A 224 -23.64 -16.74 -19.63
CA PRO A 224 -24.86 -17.08 -18.89
C PRO A 224 -24.72 -18.33 -18.00
N LEU A 225 -23.77 -19.21 -18.31
CA LEU A 225 -23.44 -20.37 -17.48
C LEU A 225 -22.81 -20.00 -16.11
N GLN A 226 -22.10 -18.88 -16.02
CA GLN A 226 -21.52 -18.38 -14.77
C GLN A 226 -22.62 -18.06 -13.73
N TRP A 227 -23.71 -17.45 -14.19
CA TRP A 227 -24.85 -17.10 -13.33
C TRP A 227 -25.64 -18.34 -12.89
N ALA A 228 -25.76 -19.36 -13.75
CA ALA A 228 -26.39 -20.62 -13.38
C ALA A 228 -25.62 -21.35 -12.27
N VAL A 229 -24.28 -21.36 -12.34
CA VAL A 229 -23.41 -21.95 -11.32
C VAL A 229 -23.48 -21.15 -10.02
N ALA A 230 -23.44 -19.82 -10.08
CA ALA A 230 -23.57 -18.97 -8.90
C ALA A 230 -24.91 -19.18 -8.18
N LEU A 231 -26.02 -19.29 -8.92
CA LEU A 231 -27.35 -19.57 -8.34
C LEU A 231 -27.43 -20.96 -7.69
N ALA A 232 -26.82 -21.98 -8.31
CA ALA A 232 -26.77 -23.32 -7.75
C ALA A 232 -25.96 -23.39 -6.43
N VAL A 233 -24.86 -22.66 -6.33
CA VAL A 233 -24.05 -22.54 -5.10
C VAL A 233 -24.84 -21.86 -3.99
N VAL A 234 -25.53 -20.75 -4.29
CA VAL A 234 -26.37 -20.05 -3.31
C VAL A 234 -27.50 -20.94 -2.81
N ALA A 235 -28.16 -21.70 -3.71
CA ALA A 235 -29.21 -22.64 -3.32
C ALA A 235 -28.67 -23.78 -2.43
N ALA A 236 -27.49 -24.33 -2.73
CA ALA A 236 -26.85 -25.36 -1.92
C ALA A 236 -26.46 -24.86 -0.53
N LEU A 237 -25.92 -23.64 -0.44
CA LEU A 237 -25.58 -22.99 0.84
C LEU A 237 -26.83 -22.67 1.67
N ALA A 238 -27.90 -22.20 1.03
CA ALA A 238 -29.17 -21.96 1.69
C ALA A 238 -29.80 -23.26 2.23
N PHE A 239 -29.71 -24.36 1.48
CA PHE A 239 -30.17 -25.67 1.91
C PHE A 239 -29.34 -26.24 3.08
N ALA A 240 -28.01 -26.08 3.03
CA ALA A 240 -27.13 -26.47 4.12
C ALA A 240 -27.40 -25.66 5.40
N ALA A 241 -27.62 -24.34 5.27
CA ALA A 241 -28.00 -23.48 6.40
C ALA A 241 -29.37 -23.87 6.97
N TRP A 242 -30.35 -24.14 6.11
CA TRP A 242 -31.69 -24.56 6.54
C TRP A 242 -31.68 -25.89 7.30
N THR A 243 -30.96 -26.89 6.78
CA THR A 243 -30.83 -28.20 7.46
C THR A 243 -30.05 -28.12 8.77
N PHE A 244 -29.03 -27.26 8.85
CA PHE A 244 -28.29 -27.00 10.08
C PHE A 244 -29.16 -26.33 11.16
N ILE A 245 -29.92 -25.30 10.79
CA ILE A 245 -30.87 -24.62 11.68
C ILE A 245 -31.98 -25.58 12.12
N GLY A 246 -32.47 -26.45 11.22
CA GLY A 246 -33.45 -27.49 11.54
C GLY A 246 -32.93 -28.49 12.57
N ARG A 247 -31.67 -28.91 12.47
CA ARG A 247 -31.03 -29.82 13.42
C ARG A 247 -30.83 -29.19 14.80
N GLN A 248 -30.48 -27.91 14.87
CA GLN A 248 -30.34 -27.21 16.16
C GLN A 248 -31.66 -26.94 16.87
N ARG A 249 -32.80 -26.97 16.16
CA ARG A 249 -34.14 -26.84 16.76
C ARG A 249 -34.73 -28.18 17.23
N ALA A 250 -34.12 -29.29 16.84
CA ALA A 250 -34.55 -30.64 17.21
C ALA A 250 -33.69 -31.26 18.34
N ALA A 251 -32.68 -30.53 18.84
CA ALA A 251 -31.85 -30.86 19.99
C ALA A 251 -32.23 -29.97 21.17
#